data_AF-A0A8J4X1P9-F1
#
_entry.id   AF-A0A8J4X1P9-F1
#
_cell.length_a   1.000
_cell.length_b   1.000
_cell.length_c   1.000
_cell.angle_alpha   90.00
_cell.angle_beta   90.00
_cell.angle_gamma   90.00
#
_symmetry.space_group_name_H-M   'P 1'
#
loop_
_entity.id
_entity.type
_entity.pdbx_description
1 polymer ?
#
loop_
_entity_poly.entity_id
_entity_poly.type
_entity_poly.pdbx_seq_one_letter_code
_entity_poly.pdbx_strand_id
1 'polypeptide(L)' 'ACVFTGVGQGILGNALQGYNATLLAYGQTGSGKSYSMMGFGANKGLVPNLCHSLFTYITTNQDRCQCQ' A
#
# COMPACT_ATOMS: atom_id res chain seq x y z
N ALA A 1 3.19 11.05 -4.31
CA ALA A 1 2.68 11.16 -2.92
C ALA A 1 1.14 11.17 -2.85
N CYS A 2 0.43 11.99 -3.64
CA CYS A 2 -1.02 12.20 -3.46
C CYS A 2 -1.89 10.92 -3.51
N VAL A 3 -1.64 10.00 -4.45
CA VAL A 3 -2.47 8.80 -4.62
C VAL A 3 -2.32 7.83 -3.43
N PHE A 4 -1.11 7.63 -2.92
CA PHE A 4 -0.90 6.76 -1.76
C PHE A 4 -1.57 7.32 -0.50
N THR A 5 -1.45 8.62 -0.24
CA THR A 5 -2.11 9.28 0.89
C THR A 5 -3.63 9.28 0.73
N GLY A 6 -4.14 9.50 -0.48
CA GLY A 6 -5.59 9.61 -0.73
C GLY A 6 -6.36 8.29 -0.71
N VAL A 7 -5.78 7.20 -1.23
CA VAL A 7 -6.45 5.88 -1.27
C VAL A 7 -5.66 4.76 -0.60
N GLY A 8 -4.33 4.76 -0.72
CA GLY A 8 -3.47 3.70 -0.19
C GLY A 8 -3.56 3.55 1.34
N GLN A 9 -3.54 4.65 2.09
CA GLN A 9 -3.59 4.60 3.55
C GLN A 9 -4.90 4.02 4.09
N GLY A 10 -6.05 4.38 3.50
CA GLY A 10 -7.35 3.84 3.90
C GLY A 10 -7.45 2.33 3.66
N ILE A 11 -6.95 1.88 2.50
CA ILE A 11 -6.90 0.44 2.16
C ILE A 11 -6.02 -0.32 3.15
N LEU A 12 -4.84 0.21 3.46
CA LEU A 12 -3.94 -0.40 4.44
C LEU A 12 -4.61 -0.47 5.83
N GLY A 13 -5.25 0.61 6.26
CA GLY A 13 -5.97 0.63 7.53
C GLY A 13 -7.09 -0.42 7.61
N ASN A 14 -7.84 -0.63 6.53
CA ASN A 14 -8.86 -1.67 6.47
C ASN A 14 -8.25 -3.08 6.53
N ALA A 15 -7.17 -3.31 5.79
CA ALA A 15 -6.45 -4.58 5.80
C ALA A 15 -5.89 -4.93 7.20
N LEU A 16 -5.34 -3.93 7.91
CA LEU A 16 -4.81 -4.10 9.27
C LEU A 16 -5.89 -4.39 10.32
N GLN A 17 -7.13 -3.97 10.07
CA GLN A 17 -8.29 -4.31 10.90
C GLN A 17 -8.87 -5.70 10.57
N GLY A 18 -8.28 -6.42 9.61
CA GLY A 18 -8.75 -7.73 9.18
C GLY A 18 -9.84 -7.70 8.11
N TYR A 19 -10.13 -6.53 7.52
CA TYR A 19 -11.06 -6.44 6.40
C TYR A 19 -10.36 -6.68 5.07
N ASN A 20 -11.06 -7.35 4.16
CA ASN A 20 -10.61 -7.48 2.77
C ASN A 20 -10.74 -6.13 2.06
N ALA A 21 -9.66 -5.70 1.40
CA ALA A 21 -9.65 -4.50 0.59
C ALA A 21 -9.14 -4.82 -0.82
N THR A 22 -9.73 -4.19 -1.84
CA THR A 22 -9.36 -4.40 -3.24
C THR A 22 -9.31 -3.07 -3.96
N LEU A 23 -8.21 -2.82 -4.68
CA LEU A 23 -8.02 -1.62 -5.49
C LEU A 23 -7.72 -2.01 -6.93
N LEU A 24 -8.49 -1.43 -7.85
CA LEU A 24 -8.36 -1.67 -9.28
C LEU A 24 -7.98 -0.36 -9.98
N ALA A 25 -6.97 -0.41 -10.83
CA ALA A 25 -6.63 0.69 -11.72
C ALA A 25 -7.34 0.47 -13.06
N TYR A 26 -8.22 1.40 -13.43
CA TYR A 26 -9.02 1.34 -14.66
C TYR A 26 -8.67 2.51 -15.60
N GLY A 27 -8.79 2.29 -16.91
CA GLY A 27 -8.50 3.28 -17.95
C GLY A 27 -7.88 2.67 -19.21
N GLN A 28 -7.77 3.45 -20.29
CA GLN A 28 -7.19 2.99 -21.56
C GLN A 28 -5.68 2.71 -21.47
N THR A 29 -5.11 1.99 -22.43
CA THR A 29 -3.65 1.81 -22.53
C THR A 29 -2.95 3.16 -22.65
N GLY A 30 -1.83 3.33 -21.95
CA GLY A 30 -1.10 4.61 -21.88
C GLY A 30 -1.62 5.59 -20.80
N SER A 31 -2.74 5.31 -20.12
CA SER A 31 -3.31 6.20 -19.09
C SER A 31 -2.59 6.18 -17.73
N GLY A 32 -1.44 5.50 -17.62
CA GLY A 32 -0.66 5.46 -16.37
C GLY A 32 -1.16 4.49 -15.29
N LYS A 33 -1.97 3.47 -15.63
CA LYS A 33 -2.40 2.42 -14.69
C LYS A 33 -1.22 1.72 -14.01
N SER A 34 -0.29 1.18 -14.81
CA SER A 34 0.91 0.50 -14.31
C SER A 34 1.84 1.46 -13.56
N TYR A 35 1.92 2.72 -14.02
CA TYR A 35 2.68 3.77 -13.34
C TYR A 35 2.09 4.08 -11.95
N SER A 36 0.77 4.11 -11.79
CA SER A 36 0.13 4.36 -10.51
C SER A 36 0.23 3.15 -9.57
N MET A 37 0.04 1.93 -10.08
CA MET A 37 0.07 0.71 -9.28
C MET A 37 1.49 0.30 -8.88
N MET A 38 2.41 0.19 -9.83
CA MET A 38 3.79 -0.27 -9.56
C MET A 38 4.77 0.89 -9.47
N GLY A 39 4.59 1.93 -10.29
CA GLY A 39 5.58 3.00 -10.42
C GLY A 39 6.64 2.71 -11.49
N PHE A 40 7.65 3.57 -11.56
CA PHE A 40 8.79 3.43 -12.47
C PHE A 40 10.07 4.02 -11.88
N GLY A 41 11.16 3.24 -11.88
CA GLY A 41 12.47 3.65 -11.36
C GLY A 41 12.39 4.08 -9.90
N ALA A 42 12.81 5.31 -9.60
CA ALA A 42 12.74 5.89 -8.25
C ALA A 42 11.31 6.21 -7.79
N ASN A 43 10.35 6.33 -8.72
CA ASN A 43 8.97 6.66 -8.40
C ASN A 43 8.19 5.39 -8.06
N LYS A 44 8.12 5.04 -6.78
CA LYS A 44 7.36 3.89 -6.28
C LYS A 44 5.85 4.16 -6.35
N GLY A 45 5.09 3.23 -6.94
CA GLY A 45 3.63 3.26 -7.02
C GLY A 45 2.94 2.74 -5.76
N LEU A 46 1.64 2.48 -5.85
CA LEU A 46 0.80 2.02 -4.74
C LEU A 46 1.29 0.70 -4.13
N VAL A 47 1.50 -0.34 -4.95
CA VAL A 47 1.88 -1.69 -4.51
C VAL A 47 3.17 -1.67 -3.66
N PRO A 48 4.31 -1.16 -4.15
CA PRO A 48 5.54 -1.17 -3.35
C PRO A 48 5.44 -0.32 -2.08
N ASN A 49 4.69 0.80 -2.09
CA ASN A 49 4.49 1.62 -0.91
C ASN A 49 3.58 0.93 0.13
N LEU A 50 2.50 0.29 -0.32
CA LEU A 50 1.61 -0.50 0.55
C LEU A 50 2.36 -1.65 1.21
N CYS A 51 3.12 -2.42 0.44
CA CYS A 51 3.93 -3.51 0.98
C CYS A 51 4.95 -2.99 2.00
N HIS A 52 5.65 -1.89 1.70
CA HIS A 52 6.60 -1.30 2.62
C HIS A 52 5.94 -0.89 3.94
N SER A 53 4.83 -0.14 3.89
CA SER A 53 4.11 0.28 5.10
C SER A 53 3.50 -0.89 5.86
N LEU A 54 3.03 -1.93 5.17
CA LEU A 54 2.51 -3.15 5.80
C LEU A 54 3.62 -3.86 6.60
N PHE A 55 4.77 -4.10 5.98
CA PHE A 55 5.88 -4.76 6.66
C PHE A 55 6.46 -3.90 7.80
N THR A 56 6.57 -2.58 7.61
CA THR A 56 6.95 -1.67 8.69
C THR A 56 5.98 -1.78 9.88
N TYR A 57 4.67 -1.80 9.63
CA TYR A 57 3.68 -1.98 10.68
C TYR A 57 3.84 -3.32 11.40
N ILE A 58 4.03 -4.42 10.66
CA ILE A 58 4.23 -5.74 11.25
C ILE A 58 5.47 -5.74 12.14
N THR A 59 6.62 -5.25 11.65
CA THR A 59 7.86 -5.20 12.43
C THR A 59 7.68 -4.40 13.72
N THR A 60 7.11 -3.19 13.65
CA THR A 60 6.86 -2.34 14.83
C THR A 60 5.91 -2.98 15.86
N ASN A 61 4.96 -3.80 15.43
CA ASN A 61 4.01 -4.45 16.33
C ASN A 61 4.46 -5.85 16.79
N GLN A 62 5.35 -6.53 16.06
CA GLN A 62 5.93 -7.81 16.49
C GLN A 62 6.75 -7.66 17.77
N ASP A 63 7.41 -6.51 17.96
CA ASP A 63 8.16 -6.19 19.18
C ASP A 63 7.27 -6.09 20.43
N ARG A 64 5.94 -5.96 20.27
CA ARG A 64 4.98 -5.87 21.38
C ARG A 64 4.46 -7.23 21.86
N CYS A 65 4.81 -8.32 21.17
CA CYS A 65 4.53 -9.69 21.59
C CYS A 65 5.81 -10.42 22.01
N GLN A 66 6.79 -9.69 22.57
CA GLN A 66 7.78 -10.33 23.44
C GLN A 66 7.16 -10.45 24.82
N CYS A 67 6.88 -11.68 25.23
CA CYS A 67 6.52 -12.01 26.59
C CYS A 67 7.59 -11.43 27.53
N GLN A 68 7.15 -10.54 28.40
CA GLN A 68 7.84 -10.20 29.64
C GLN A 68 7.12 -10.91 30.79
#